data_AF-A0A4Q4M3E6-F1
#
_entry.id   AF-A0A4Q4M3E6-F1
#
_cell.length_a   1.000
_cell.length_b   1.000
_cell.length_c   1.000
_cell.angle_alpha   90.00
_cell.angle_beta   90.00
_cell.angle_gamma   90.00
#
_symmetry.space_group_name_H-M   'P 1'
#
loop_
_entity.id
_entity.type
_entity.pdbx_description
1 polymer ?
#
loop_
_entity_poly.entity_id
_entity_poly.type
_entity_poly.pdbx_seq_one_letter_code
_entity_poly.pdbx_strand_id
1 'polypeptide(L)'
;MQTLLTVPITIREQIYHELLTYIPSETATKDVAPSSPICKLLALNRQINTEVLKFLSSQLCVVVKTNYSRFGDSILDEQVYRLPLISQLQSRSGAIKKDCSRFPVAMEWDSCVFRSRLLAESTPYCLMPATSMMQLTQIARKRSASLVDTSLTFTLLETFSYSKDRALEILVGPWLEDPSLLPRFLAVNTNDAIPPLLTADLRKHWQRQGSAGYYLLKIDMFMRNVNSDTPENTVIQYKMVCKYARLVYDCQLDCIRSNYGGFLSPSTEDTVLMLWSATCTTAADLVEVLCHLAGTFGPKGLEVADASDSVALLQEARKVAEEMISFLSDKPYCAQEESMTSDAVQIPVRKQKFLMSFKAHIVCKALGDVDAAIGYLEDAIKYYSESPENPVEKLHELKAERGTGNEGSVPRVVRWTS
;
A
#
# COMPACT_ATOMS: atom_id res chain seq x y z
N MET A 1 37.48 -26.93 -15.50
CA MET A 1 37.09 -26.06 -14.36
C MET A 1 38.20 -25.10 -13.92
N GLN A 2 39.48 -25.51 -13.88
CA GLN A 2 40.62 -24.57 -13.77
C GLN A 2 40.64 -23.52 -14.89
N THR A 3 40.10 -23.85 -16.06
CA THR A 3 40.00 -23.00 -17.24
C THR A 3 39.14 -21.75 -17.09
N LEU A 4 38.16 -21.69 -16.18
CA LEU A 4 37.38 -20.46 -15.98
C LEU A 4 38.21 -19.43 -15.19
N LEU A 5 38.94 -19.87 -14.16
CA LEU A 5 39.74 -19.00 -13.28
C LEU A 5 41.00 -18.44 -13.95
N THR A 6 41.42 -19.03 -15.07
CA THR A 6 42.52 -18.52 -15.90
C THR A 6 42.10 -17.41 -16.86
N VAL A 7 40.80 -17.13 -16.98
CA VAL A 7 40.26 -16.07 -17.84
C VAL A 7 40.41 -14.70 -17.15
N PRO A 8 40.74 -13.63 -17.89
CA PRO A 8 40.77 -12.27 -17.35
C PRO A 8 39.51 -11.90 -16.56
N ILE A 9 39.68 -11.16 -15.47
CA ILE A 9 38.56 -10.80 -14.57
C ILE A 9 37.42 -10.08 -15.29
N THR A 10 37.73 -9.21 -16.25
CA THR A 10 36.74 -8.48 -17.05
C THR A 10 35.87 -9.41 -17.90
N ILE A 11 36.47 -10.44 -18.50
CA ILE A 11 35.74 -11.45 -19.28
C ILE A 11 34.92 -12.33 -18.34
N ARG A 12 35.42 -12.65 -17.14
CA ARG A 12 34.64 -13.39 -16.13
C ARG A 12 33.44 -12.60 -15.61
N GLU A 13 33.59 -11.31 -15.36
CA GLU A 13 32.48 -10.42 -15.00
C GLU A 13 31.44 -10.33 -16.12
N GLN A 14 31.88 -10.27 -17.38
CA GLN A 14 30.97 -10.35 -18.52
C GLN A 14 30.23 -11.69 -18.56
N ILE A 15 30.91 -12.81 -18.34
CA ILE A 15 30.28 -14.14 -18.26
C ILE A 15 29.27 -14.16 -17.10
N TYR A 16 29.61 -13.63 -15.92
CA TYR A 16 28.67 -13.56 -14.79
C TYR A 16 27.46 -12.68 -15.10
N HIS A 17 27.65 -11.55 -15.79
CA HIS A 17 26.54 -10.74 -16.28
C HIS A 17 25.65 -11.48 -17.27
N GLU A 18 26.23 -12.23 -18.20
CA GLU A 18 25.45 -13.05 -19.14
C GLU A 18 24.69 -14.17 -18.42
N LEU A 19 25.27 -14.73 -17.35
CA LEU A 19 24.63 -15.76 -16.52
C LEU A 19 23.54 -15.21 -15.58
N LEU A 20 23.49 -13.90 -15.32
CA LEU A 20 22.34 -13.25 -14.71
C LEU A 20 21.11 -13.29 -15.62
N THR A 21 21.27 -13.58 -16.91
CA THR A 21 20.15 -13.60 -17.83
C THR A 21 19.23 -14.78 -17.56
N TYR A 22 17.94 -14.51 -17.36
CA TYR A 22 16.91 -15.52 -17.21
C TYR A 22 16.56 -16.18 -18.55
N ILE A 23 16.40 -17.52 -18.54
CA ILE A 23 15.74 -18.28 -19.60
C ILE A 23 14.44 -18.82 -19.00
N PRO A 24 13.26 -18.37 -19.46
CA PRO A 24 11.99 -18.92 -19.02
C PRO A 24 11.95 -20.43 -19.19
N SER A 25 11.65 -21.13 -18.11
CA SER A 25 11.43 -22.57 -18.14
C SER A 25 9.93 -22.84 -18.11
N GLU A 26 9.42 -23.50 -19.15
CA GLU A 26 8.02 -23.95 -19.23
C GLU A 26 7.61 -24.88 -18.07
N THR A 27 8.59 -25.38 -17.30
CA THR A 27 8.36 -26.31 -16.17
C THR A 27 8.30 -25.64 -14.81
N ALA A 28 8.24 -24.30 -14.71
CA ALA A 28 8.09 -23.61 -13.44
C ALA A 28 6.72 -23.96 -12.81
N THR A 29 6.73 -24.85 -11.83
CA THR A 29 5.56 -25.15 -11.00
C THR A 29 5.22 -23.93 -10.14
N LYS A 30 3.95 -23.77 -9.75
CA LYS A 30 3.43 -22.63 -8.96
C LYS A 30 4.20 -22.32 -7.66
N ASP A 31 5.03 -23.26 -7.18
CA ASP A 31 5.75 -23.19 -5.91
C ASP A 31 7.28 -23.28 -6.03
N VAL A 32 7.82 -23.45 -7.24
CA VAL A 32 9.29 -23.51 -7.46
C VAL A 32 9.71 -22.32 -8.30
N ALA A 33 10.28 -21.32 -7.64
CA ALA A 33 10.80 -20.15 -8.33
C ALA A 33 12.07 -20.54 -9.12
N PRO A 34 12.15 -20.25 -10.42
CA PRO A 34 13.34 -20.55 -11.19
C PRO A 34 14.49 -19.60 -10.77
N SER A 35 15.66 -20.19 -10.54
CA SER A 35 16.88 -19.46 -10.16
C SER A 35 17.79 -19.26 -11.38
N SER A 36 18.48 -18.12 -11.44
CA SER A 36 19.46 -17.84 -12.49
C SER A 36 20.54 -18.94 -12.52
N PRO A 37 21.13 -19.25 -13.70
CA PRO A 37 22.32 -20.09 -13.79
C PRO A 37 23.45 -19.68 -12.83
N ILE A 38 23.56 -18.38 -12.48
CA ILE A 38 24.53 -17.88 -11.50
C ILE A 38 24.31 -18.47 -10.10
N CYS A 39 23.05 -18.72 -9.70
CA CYS A 39 22.73 -19.34 -8.43
C CYS A 39 23.20 -20.80 -8.39
N LYS A 40 23.21 -21.49 -9.53
CA LYS A 40 23.76 -22.84 -9.65
C LYS A 40 25.28 -22.83 -9.50
N LEU A 41 25.98 -21.79 -9.98
CA LEU A 41 27.43 -21.64 -9.80
C LEU A 41 27.84 -21.51 -8.33
N LEU A 42 27.01 -20.92 -7.46
CA LEU A 42 27.27 -20.83 -6.02
C LEU A 42 27.48 -22.21 -5.36
N ALA A 43 26.91 -23.27 -5.93
CA ALA A 43 26.97 -24.63 -5.39
C ALA A 43 28.13 -25.48 -5.95
N LEU A 44 28.86 -25.03 -6.97
CA LEU A 44 29.79 -25.90 -7.72
C LEU A 44 31.22 -25.98 -7.15
N ASN A 45 31.77 -24.87 -6.62
CA ASN A 45 33.13 -24.82 -6.10
C ASN A 45 33.32 -23.64 -5.12
N ARG A 46 34.11 -23.81 -4.05
CA ARG A 46 34.34 -22.76 -3.02
C ARG A 46 34.98 -21.48 -3.56
N GLN A 47 35.92 -21.58 -4.51
CA GLN A 47 36.59 -20.41 -5.10
C GLN A 47 35.66 -19.65 -6.04
N ILE A 48 34.93 -20.37 -6.90
CA ILE A 48 33.92 -19.78 -7.80
C ILE A 48 32.79 -19.14 -6.97
N ASN A 49 32.35 -19.79 -5.90
CA ASN A 49 31.35 -19.24 -4.98
C ASN A 49 31.84 -17.90 -4.40
N THR A 50 33.08 -17.84 -3.90
CA THR A 50 33.64 -16.60 -3.34
C THR A 50 33.71 -15.48 -4.37
N GLU A 51 34.10 -15.78 -5.61
CA GLU A 51 34.18 -14.81 -6.71
C GLU A 51 32.79 -14.31 -7.13
N VAL A 52 31.82 -15.21 -7.27
CA VAL A 52 30.43 -14.87 -7.61
C VAL A 52 29.79 -14.05 -6.48
N LEU A 53 30.02 -14.39 -5.21
CA LEU A 53 29.56 -13.58 -4.08
C LEU A 53 30.19 -12.19 -4.08
N LYS A 54 31.50 -12.10 -4.39
CA LYS A 54 32.18 -10.81 -4.51
C LYS A 54 31.59 -9.97 -5.64
N PHE A 55 31.36 -10.56 -6.81
CA PHE A 55 30.69 -9.92 -7.94
C PHE A 55 29.28 -9.46 -7.57
N LEU A 56 28.46 -10.32 -6.97
CA LEU A 56 27.10 -9.94 -6.56
C LEU A 56 27.10 -8.86 -5.47
N SER A 57 28.07 -8.88 -4.56
CA SER A 57 28.23 -7.85 -3.52
C SER A 57 28.70 -6.50 -4.06
N SER A 58 29.32 -6.48 -5.25
CA SER A 58 29.65 -5.24 -5.96
C SER A 58 28.49 -4.73 -6.82
N GLN A 59 27.41 -5.50 -6.99
CA GLN A 59 26.20 -5.02 -7.65
C GLN A 59 25.26 -4.39 -6.62
N LEU A 60 24.69 -3.22 -6.94
CA LEU A 60 23.51 -2.73 -6.22
C LEU A 60 22.31 -3.57 -6.65
N CYS A 61 21.76 -4.36 -5.73
CA CYS A 61 20.64 -5.26 -6.02
C CYS A 61 19.30 -4.60 -5.65
N VAL A 62 18.30 -4.76 -6.51
CA VAL A 62 16.95 -4.22 -6.32
C VAL A 62 15.96 -5.39 -6.22
N VAL A 63 15.18 -5.41 -5.15
CA VAL A 63 14.03 -6.32 -5.01
C VAL A 63 12.82 -5.65 -5.62
N VAL A 64 12.20 -6.28 -6.61
CA VAL A 64 10.91 -5.84 -7.17
C VAL A 64 9.79 -6.60 -6.48
N LYS A 65 8.85 -5.87 -5.89
CA LYS A 65 7.62 -6.38 -5.28
C LYS A 65 6.42 -5.98 -6.12
N THR A 66 5.45 -6.88 -6.26
CA THR A 66 4.16 -6.57 -6.86
C THR A 66 3.04 -7.47 -6.35
N ASN A 67 1.81 -6.97 -6.41
CA ASN A 67 0.59 -7.75 -6.16
C ASN A 67 -0.02 -8.32 -7.46
N TYR A 68 0.54 -7.99 -8.62
CA TYR A 68 0.02 -8.44 -9.91
C TYR A 68 0.60 -9.81 -10.28
N SER A 69 -0.19 -10.87 -10.08
CA SER A 69 0.28 -12.26 -10.27
C SER A 69 0.74 -12.57 -11.70
N ARG A 70 0.22 -11.84 -12.70
CA ARG A 70 0.60 -11.98 -14.12
C ARG A 70 1.73 -11.04 -14.52
N PHE A 71 2.37 -10.34 -13.57
CA PHE A 71 3.45 -9.40 -13.88
C PHE A 71 4.55 -10.08 -14.70
N GLY A 72 4.97 -11.29 -14.31
CA GLY A 72 5.90 -12.12 -15.08
C GLY A 72 5.41 -12.42 -16.50
N ASP A 73 4.29 -13.12 -16.63
CA ASP A 73 3.79 -13.58 -17.93
C ASP A 73 3.45 -12.40 -18.87
N SER A 74 2.99 -11.27 -18.31
CA SER A 74 2.57 -10.12 -19.11
C SER A 74 3.69 -9.13 -19.42
N ILE A 75 4.83 -9.18 -18.72
CA ILE A 75 5.98 -8.26 -18.95
C ILE A 75 7.18 -9.03 -19.50
N LEU A 76 7.37 -10.30 -19.15
CA LEU A 76 8.54 -11.12 -19.49
C LEU A 76 8.29 -12.17 -20.59
N ASP A 77 7.19 -12.05 -21.36
CA ASP A 77 6.84 -12.95 -22.47
C ASP A 77 7.88 -12.94 -23.62
N GLU A 78 7.80 -13.93 -24.52
CA GLU A 78 8.73 -14.40 -25.59
C GLU A 78 9.37 -13.36 -26.53
N GLN A 79 9.25 -12.05 -26.32
CA GLN A 79 10.03 -11.04 -27.04
C GLN A 79 10.92 -10.18 -26.13
N VAL A 80 11.05 -10.55 -24.85
CA VAL A 80 11.82 -9.84 -23.81
C VAL A 80 13.08 -10.62 -23.39
N TYR A 81 13.58 -11.47 -24.29
CA TYR A 81 14.83 -12.21 -24.12
C TYR A 81 15.95 -11.25 -23.73
N ARG A 82 16.49 -11.42 -22.52
CA ARG A 82 17.68 -10.75 -21.93
C ARG A 82 17.46 -9.69 -20.84
N LEU A 83 16.46 -9.81 -19.96
CA LEU A 83 16.49 -9.07 -18.70
C LEU A 83 17.39 -9.81 -17.68
N PRO A 84 18.49 -9.20 -17.18
CA PRO A 84 19.30 -9.82 -16.14
C PRO A 84 18.55 -9.86 -14.80
N LEU A 85 18.39 -11.07 -14.25
CA LEU A 85 17.74 -11.37 -12.98
C LEU A 85 18.67 -12.22 -12.11
N ILE A 86 18.86 -11.83 -10.85
CA ILE A 86 19.62 -12.64 -9.90
C ILE A 86 18.77 -13.83 -9.47
N SER A 87 17.49 -13.61 -9.18
CA SER A 87 16.58 -14.68 -8.75
C SER A 87 15.13 -14.28 -9.00
N GLN A 88 14.30 -15.22 -9.46
CA GLN A 88 12.86 -15.06 -9.34
C GLN A 88 12.46 -15.51 -7.93
N LEU A 89 11.67 -14.69 -7.27
CA LEU A 89 11.25 -14.86 -5.89
C LEU A 89 9.75 -15.12 -5.91
N GLN A 90 9.30 -16.21 -6.53
CA GLN A 90 7.90 -16.59 -6.43
C GLN A 90 7.70 -17.44 -5.18
N SER A 91 7.08 -16.87 -4.15
CA SER A 91 6.53 -17.61 -3.02
C SER A 91 5.37 -16.80 -2.45
N ARG A 92 4.19 -17.40 -2.51
CA ARG A 92 3.01 -16.98 -1.73
C ARG A 92 3.18 -17.27 -0.23
N SER A 93 4.25 -17.96 0.17
CA SER A 93 4.45 -18.56 1.50
C SER A 93 5.56 -17.92 2.34
N GLY A 94 6.11 -16.76 1.95
CA GLY A 94 7.12 -16.05 2.74
C GLY A 94 8.49 -16.74 2.85
N ALA A 95 8.67 -17.89 2.18
CA ALA A 95 9.92 -18.67 2.19
C ALA A 95 11.11 -17.92 1.57
N ILE A 96 10.84 -16.88 0.76
CA ILE A 96 11.82 -15.98 0.11
C ILE A 96 12.76 -15.29 1.10
N LYS A 97 12.34 -15.08 2.36
CA LYS A 97 13.19 -14.40 3.36
C LYS A 97 14.55 -15.09 3.55
N LYS A 98 14.66 -16.40 3.33
CA LYS A 98 15.94 -17.13 3.48
C LYS A 98 16.92 -16.93 2.32
N ASP A 99 16.47 -16.85 1.07
CA ASP A 99 17.38 -16.72 -0.08
C ASP A 99 17.81 -15.27 -0.33
N CYS A 100 16.94 -14.29 -0.04
CA CYS A 100 17.31 -12.87 -0.11
C CYS A 100 18.25 -12.44 1.02
N SER A 101 18.26 -13.15 2.16
CA SER A 101 19.14 -12.82 3.30
C SER A 101 20.64 -12.89 2.98
N ARG A 102 21.01 -13.53 1.86
CA ARG A 102 22.41 -13.69 1.43
C ARG A 102 22.87 -12.60 0.47
N PHE A 103 21.97 -11.79 -0.08
CA PHE A 103 22.30 -10.76 -1.05
C PHE A 103 22.10 -9.37 -0.44
N PRO A 104 23.05 -8.43 -0.59
CA PRO A 104 22.88 -7.08 -0.12
C PRO A 104 21.84 -6.36 -1.00
N VAL A 105 20.58 -6.36 -0.56
CA VAL A 105 19.51 -5.59 -1.20
C VAL A 105 19.75 -4.12 -0.92
N ALA A 106 19.91 -3.33 -1.98
CA ALA A 106 20.11 -1.90 -1.89
C ALA A 106 18.81 -1.11 -1.90
N MET A 107 17.79 -1.63 -2.59
CA MET A 107 16.52 -0.94 -2.73
C MET A 107 15.39 -1.94 -2.93
N GLU A 108 14.23 -1.60 -2.38
CA GLU A 108 12.96 -2.24 -2.74
C GLU A 108 12.18 -1.31 -3.67
N TRP A 109 11.79 -1.85 -4.82
CA TRP A 109 10.81 -1.27 -5.73
C TRP A 109 9.47 -1.96 -5.45
N ASP A 110 8.51 -1.24 -4.89
CA ASP A 110 7.18 -1.78 -4.59
C ASP A 110 6.13 -1.21 -5.55
N SER A 111 5.60 -2.10 -6.41
CA SER A 111 4.58 -1.81 -7.41
C SER A 111 3.24 -2.43 -7.02
N CYS A 112 2.37 -1.66 -6.38
CA CYS A 112 1.04 -2.09 -5.97
C CYS A 112 -0.01 -1.62 -6.99
N VAL A 113 -0.58 -2.57 -7.74
CA VAL A 113 -1.56 -2.36 -8.80
C VAL A 113 -2.98 -2.36 -8.25
N PHE A 114 -3.76 -1.32 -8.51
CA PHE A 114 -5.13 -1.19 -8.02
C PHE A 114 -6.16 -1.77 -8.99
N ARG A 115 -6.61 -3.00 -8.71
CA ARG A 115 -7.69 -3.72 -9.42
C ARG A 115 -8.59 -4.42 -8.41
N SER A 116 -9.88 -4.55 -8.74
CA SER A 116 -10.94 -5.05 -7.85
C SER A 116 -10.80 -6.50 -7.37
N ARG A 117 -9.74 -7.24 -7.72
CA ARG A 117 -9.53 -8.64 -7.30
C ARG A 117 -8.14 -8.89 -6.72
N LEU A 118 -7.33 -7.85 -6.55
CA LEU A 118 -5.98 -7.98 -6.02
C LEU A 118 -5.96 -7.59 -4.55
N LEU A 119 -5.00 -8.09 -3.79
CA LEU A 119 -4.72 -7.61 -2.45
C LEU A 119 -4.05 -6.23 -2.52
N ALA A 120 -4.28 -5.42 -1.49
CA ALA A 120 -3.67 -4.10 -1.33
C ALA A 120 -2.20 -4.15 -0.92
N GLU A 121 -1.59 -5.32 -0.99
CA GLU A 121 -0.26 -5.62 -0.53
C GLU A 121 0.51 -6.36 -1.62
N SER A 122 1.72 -5.89 -1.88
CA SER A 122 2.63 -6.51 -2.84
C SER A 122 3.48 -7.58 -2.17
N THR A 123 3.94 -8.53 -2.97
CA THR A 123 4.87 -9.57 -2.51
C THR A 123 6.14 -9.50 -3.36
N PRO A 124 7.32 -9.85 -2.80
CA PRO A 124 8.53 -9.94 -3.61
C PRO A 124 8.30 -10.85 -4.82
N TYR A 125 8.78 -10.40 -5.98
CA TYR A 125 8.60 -11.08 -7.25
C TYR A 125 9.95 -11.48 -7.86
N CYS A 126 10.93 -10.60 -7.87
CA CYS A 126 12.29 -10.92 -8.33
C CYS A 126 13.34 -10.01 -7.70
N LEU A 127 14.58 -10.48 -7.75
CA LEU A 127 15.79 -9.75 -7.40
C LEU A 127 16.61 -9.53 -8.67
N MET A 128 17.02 -8.29 -8.94
CA MET A 128 17.81 -7.94 -10.12
C MET A 128 18.89 -6.90 -9.82
N PRO A 129 19.93 -6.79 -10.64
CA PRO A 129 20.88 -5.68 -10.54
C PRO A 129 20.21 -4.35 -10.90
N ALA A 130 20.67 -3.25 -10.29
CA ALA A 130 20.19 -1.89 -10.58
C ALA A 130 20.25 -1.53 -12.08
N THR A 131 21.28 -2.02 -12.79
CA THR A 131 21.45 -1.83 -14.23
C THR A 131 20.30 -2.39 -15.07
N SER A 132 19.54 -3.35 -14.53
CA SER A 132 18.41 -3.99 -15.22
C SER A 132 17.09 -3.21 -15.05
N MET A 133 17.04 -2.26 -14.12
CA MET A 133 15.82 -1.50 -13.81
C MET A 133 15.35 -0.65 -14.99
N MET A 134 16.26 -0.01 -15.72
CA MET A 134 15.92 0.77 -16.92
C MET A 134 15.26 -0.07 -18.02
N GLN A 135 15.73 -1.31 -18.19
CA GLN A 135 15.15 -2.20 -19.18
C GLN A 135 13.76 -2.67 -18.74
N LEU A 136 13.59 -3.03 -17.46
CA LEU A 136 12.28 -3.41 -16.89
C LEU A 136 11.23 -2.31 -17.10
N THR A 137 11.60 -1.05 -16.85
CA THR A 137 10.68 0.08 -16.94
C THR A 137 10.27 0.39 -18.37
N GLN A 138 11.19 0.28 -19.33
CA GLN A 138 10.88 0.40 -20.76
C GLN A 138 9.91 -0.69 -21.23
N ILE A 139 10.08 -1.93 -20.76
CA ILE A 139 9.16 -3.04 -21.06
C ILE A 139 7.78 -2.76 -20.46
N ALA A 140 7.74 -2.34 -19.19
CA ALA A 140 6.51 -1.98 -18.49
C ALA A 140 5.76 -0.87 -19.23
N ARG A 141 6.45 0.17 -19.73
CA ARG A 141 5.88 1.28 -20.51
C ARG A 141 5.15 0.80 -21.77
N LYS A 142 5.74 -0.13 -22.54
CA LYS A 142 5.17 -0.61 -23.81
C LYS A 142 3.88 -1.40 -23.63
N ARG A 143 3.66 -1.99 -22.45
CA ARG A 143 2.49 -2.84 -22.14
C ARG A 143 1.48 -2.14 -21.20
N SER A 144 1.60 -0.82 -21.02
CA SER A 144 1.22 -0.06 -19.81
C SER A 144 -0.22 0.43 -19.65
N ALA A 145 -1.19 0.09 -20.50
CA ALA A 145 -2.59 0.47 -20.21
C ALA A 145 -3.06 -0.05 -18.83
N SER A 146 -2.45 -1.15 -18.37
CA SER A 146 -2.71 -1.81 -17.08
C SER A 146 -2.05 -1.16 -15.86
N LEU A 147 -0.98 -0.36 -16.04
CA LEU A 147 -0.13 0.13 -14.94
C LEU A 147 -0.47 1.55 -14.49
N VAL A 148 -1.39 2.22 -15.18
CA VAL A 148 -1.83 3.59 -14.89
C VAL A 148 -2.33 3.75 -13.45
N ASP A 149 -2.88 2.68 -12.87
CA ASP A 149 -3.43 2.63 -11.54
C ASP A 149 -2.52 1.92 -10.55
N THR A 150 -1.22 2.19 -10.65
CA THR A 150 -0.21 1.56 -9.79
C THR A 150 0.39 2.62 -8.88
N SER A 151 0.53 2.32 -7.59
CA SER A 151 1.38 3.09 -6.69
C SER A 151 2.78 2.49 -6.66
N LEU A 152 3.78 3.36 -6.73
CA LEU A 152 5.17 3.00 -6.69
C LEU A 152 5.79 3.51 -5.39
N THR A 153 6.43 2.62 -4.63
CA THR A 153 7.19 3.01 -3.43
C THR A 153 8.65 2.56 -3.55
N PHE A 154 9.57 3.48 -3.30
CA PHE A 154 11.00 3.23 -3.24
C PHE A 154 11.48 3.19 -1.81
N THR A 155 12.04 2.06 -1.40
CA THR A 155 12.64 1.91 -0.08
C THR A 155 14.13 1.71 -0.26
N LEU A 156 14.92 2.75 0.02
CA LEU A 156 16.38 2.60 0.07
C LEU A 156 16.76 1.89 1.37
N LEU A 157 17.53 0.82 1.26
CA LEU A 157 18.06 0.06 2.40
C LEU A 157 19.53 0.44 2.61
N GLU A 158 20.01 0.34 3.85
CA GLU A 158 21.42 0.59 4.14
C GLU A 158 22.29 -0.44 3.40
N THR A 159 23.18 0.05 2.54
CA THR A 159 24.18 -0.78 1.86
C THR A 159 25.55 -0.51 2.43
N PHE A 160 26.31 -1.56 2.70
CA PHE A 160 27.71 -1.44 3.14
C PHE A 160 28.67 -1.19 1.97
N SER A 161 28.25 -1.45 0.73
CA SER A 161 29.11 -1.41 -0.46
C SER A 161 29.28 -0.02 -1.06
N TYR A 162 28.36 0.92 -0.80
CA TYR A 162 28.36 2.26 -1.41
C TYR A 162 27.98 3.32 -0.38
N SER A 163 28.50 4.55 -0.56
CA SER A 163 27.91 5.70 0.14
C SER A 163 26.46 5.89 -0.31
N LYS A 164 25.64 6.42 0.57
CA LYS A 164 24.22 6.70 0.30
C LYS A 164 24.02 7.51 -0.99
N ASP A 165 24.82 8.56 -1.17
CA ASP A 165 24.73 9.44 -2.34
C ASP A 165 25.07 8.70 -3.64
N ARG A 166 26.12 7.87 -3.61
CA ARG A 166 26.50 7.07 -4.77
C ARG A 166 25.47 5.99 -5.10
N ALA A 167 24.85 5.39 -4.08
CA ALA A 167 23.77 4.44 -4.27
C ALA A 167 22.56 5.11 -4.93
N LEU A 168 22.16 6.30 -4.47
CA LEU A 168 21.07 7.08 -5.06
C LEU A 168 21.36 7.50 -6.50
N GLU A 169 22.59 7.94 -6.78
CA GLU A 169 23.03 8.29 -8.13
C GLU A 169 22.84 7.11 -9.10
N ILE A 170 23.21 5.89 -8.69
CA ILE A 170 23.09 4.70 -9.55
C ILE A 170 21.64 4.19 -9.64
N LEU A 171 20.92 4.20 -8.51
CA LEU A 171 19.59 3.60 -8.41
C LEU A 171 18.48 4.49 -8.94
N VAL A 172 18.61 5.81 -8.73
CA VAL A 172 17.56 6.81 -9.00
C VAL A 172 17.96 7.76 -10.12
N GLY A 173 19.24 8.14 -10.21
CA GLY A 173 19.76 9.09 -11.19
C GLY A 173 19.32 8.82 -12.62
N PRO A 174 19.48 7.59 -13.16
CA PRO A 174 19.08 7.27 -14.55
C PRO A 174 17.61 7.56 -14.85
N TRP A 175 16.76 7.50 -13.84
CA TRP A 175 15.33 7.71 -14.01
C TRP A 175 14.94 9.20 -14.04
N LEU A 176 15.75 10.06 -13.45
CA LEU A 176 15.56 11.52 -13.46
C LEU A 176 16.15 12.16 -14.72
N GLU A 177 17.21 11.57 -15.27
CA GLU A 177 17.85 12.03 -16.50
C GLU A 177 16.96 11.87 -17.74
N ASP A 178 16.15 10.80 -17.80
CA ASP A 178 15.17 10.60 -18.88
C ASP A 178 13.77 10.26 -18.33
N PRO A 179 13.02 11.29 -17.88
CA PRO A 179 11.65 11.15 -17.36
C PRO A 179 10.67 10.55 -18.37
N SER A 180 11.00 10.62 -19.66
CA SER A 180 10.09 10.20 -20.72
C SER A 180 9.94 8.68 -20.77
N LEU A 181 10.89 7.92 -20.23
CA LEU A 181 10.97 6.45 -20.33
C LEU A 181 10.00 5.69 -19.42
N LEU A 182 9.33 6.37 -18.50
CA LEU A 182 8.50 5.75 -17.48
C LEU A 182 7.00 6.02 -17.72
N PRO A 183 6.11 5.04 -17.43
CA PRO A 183 4.69 5.31 -17.36
C PRO A 183 4.41 6.25 -16.17
N ARG A 184 3.35 7.05 -16.27
CA ARG A 184 2.90 7.87 -15.13
C ARG A 184 2.07 7.02 -14.17
N PHE A 185 2.43 7.06 -12.89
CA PHE A 185 1.86 6.26 -11.81
C PHE A 185 0.81 7.03 -11.02
N LEU A 186 -0.08 6.32 -10.32
CA LEU A 186 -1.05 6.93 -9.42
C LEU A 186 -0.36 7.70 -8.28
N ALA A 187 0.66 7.11 -7.70
CA ALA A 187 1.39 7.64 -6.56
C ALA A 187 2.86 7.23 -6.66
N VAL A 188 3.75 8.12 -6.26
CA VAL A 188 5.19 7.85 -6.14
C VAL A 188 5.62 8.25 -4.74
N ASN A 189 6.07 7.27 -3.96
CA ASN A 189 6.46 7.42 -2.57
C ASN A 189 7.88 6.92 -2.35
N THR A 190 8.51 7.44 -1.31
CA THR A 190 9.87 7.05 -0.89
C THR A 190 9.90 6.92 0.63
N ASN A 191 10.83 6.12 1.15
CA ASN A 191 11.14 6.15 2.59
C ASN A 191 12.02 7.35 2.96
N ASP A 192 12.21 7.58 4.26
CA ASP A 192 13.01 8.71 4.81
C ASP A 192 14.50 8.63 4.44
N ALA A 193 14.96 7.46 3.99
CA ALA A 193 16.31 7.31 3.48
C ALA A 193 16.49 8.04 2.14
N ILE A 194 15.46 8.34 1.37
CA ILE A 194 15.60 9.11 0.12
C ILE A 194 15.40 10.61 0.42
N PRO A 195 16.30 11.50 -0.03
CA PRO A 195 16.18 12.93 0.23
C PRO A 195 14.86 13.52 -0.27
N PRO A 196 14.19 14.41 0.50
CA PRO A 196 12.89 14.97 0.11
C PRO A 196 12.87 15.69 -1.24
N LEU A 197 13.99 16.33 -1.62
CA LEU A 197 14.15 16.97 -2.94
C LEU A 197 14.04 15.94 -4.06
N LEU A 198 14.71 14.80 -3.91
CA LEU A 198 14.66 13.71 -4.88
C LEU A 198 13.26 13.10 -4.97
N THR A 199 12.59 12.94 -3.83
CA THR A 199 11.18 12.51 -3.77
C THR A 199 10.27 13.47 -4.53
N ALA A 200 10.47 14.78 -4.36
CA ALA A 200 9.71 15.80 -5.07
C ALA A 200 9.94 15.72 -6.59
N ASP A 201 11.18 15.55 -7.03
CA ASP A 201 11.52 15.39 -8.46
C ASP A 201 10.89 14.12 -9.05
N LEU A 202 11.00 12.98 -8.35
CA LEU A 202 10.36 11.73 -8.76
C LEU A 202 8.84 11.87 -8.91
N ARG A 203 8.18 12.52 -7.95
CA ARG A 203 6.75 12.82 -8.01
C ARG A 203 6.41 13.73 -9.19
N LYS A 204 7.15 14.82 -9.36
CA LYS A 204 6.94 15.77 -10.46
C LYS A 204 7.00 15.08 -11.84
N HIS A 205 7.93 14.14 -12.00
CA HIS A 205 8.17 13.52 -13.29
C HIS A 205 7.25 12.33 -13.58
N TRP A 206 6.97 11.48 -12.60
CA TRP A 206 6.26 10.22 -12.87
C TRP A 206 4.92 10.10 -12.19
N GLN A 207 4.57 10.99 -11.28
CA GLN A 207 3.22 10.99 -10.78
C GLN A 207 2.29 11.49 -11.89
N ARG A 208 1.24 10.72 -12.16
CA ARG A 208 0.18 11.13 -13.07
C ARG A 208 -0.49 12.36 -12.50
N GLN A 209 -0.85 13.29 -13.38
CA GLN A 209 -1.80 14.34 -13.06
C GLN A 209 -3.18 13.85 -13.54
N GLY A 210 -4.09 13.62 -12.61
CA GLY A 210 -5.46 13.24 -12.90
C GLY A 210 -6.46 14.30 -12.43
N SER A 211 -7.67 14.26 -12.99
CA SER A 211 -8.80 15.03 -12.46
C SER A 211 -9.51 14.24 -11.37
N ALA A 212 -10.08 14.93 -10.37
CA ALA A 212 -10.79 14.26 -9.29
C ALA A 212 -12.00 13.45 -9.77
N GLY A 213 -12.69 13.89 -10.82
CA GLY A 213 -13.81 13.13 -11.41
C GLY A 213 -13.41 11.73 -11.87
N TYR A 214 -12.22 11.56 -12.44
CA TYR A 214 -11.70 10.24 -12.82
C TYR A 214 -11.50 9.34 -11.60
N TYR A 215 -10.90 9.88 -10.53
CA TYR A 215 -10.63 9.12 -9.31
C TYR A 215 -11.92 8.75 -8.57
N LEU A 216 -12.88 9.68 -8.49
CA LEU A 216 -14.21 9.45 -7.92
C LEU A 216 -14.97 8.36 -8.66
N LEU A 217 -15.03 8.44 -9.99
CA LEU A 217 -15.66 7.41 -10.81
C LEU A 217 -15.00 6.05 -10.59
N LYS A 218 -13.68 6.03 -10.43
CA LYS A 218 -12.95 4.78 -10.17
C LYS A 218 -13.21 4.20 -8.78
N ILE A 219 -13.31 5.05 -7.75
CA ILE A 219 -13.73 4.61 -6.40
C ILE A 219 -15.14 4.03 -6.47
N ASP A 220 -16.09 4.76 -7.06
CA ASP A 220 -17.47 4.29 -7.26
C ASP A 220 -17.53 2.97 -8.04
N MET A 221 -16.75 2.84 -9.12
CA MET A 221 -16.63 1.58 -9.86
C MET A 221 -16.08 0.45 -8.99
N PHE A 222 -15.06 0.69 -8.15
CA PHE A 222 -14.58 -0.35 -7.26
C PHE A 222 -15.63 -0.74 -6.23
N MET A 223 -16.32 0.24 -5.63
CA MET A 223 -17.39 0.03 -4.66
C MET A 223 -18.55 -0.79 -5.24
N ARG A 224 -19.02 -0.46 -6.45
CA ARG A 224 -20.08 -1.24 -7.14
C ARG A 224 -19.65 -2.67 -7.50
N ASN A 225 -18.35 -2.88 -7.68
CA ASN A 225 -17.78 -4.20 -7.95
C ASN A 225 -17.42 -4.96 -6.67
N VAL A 226 -17.70 -4.40 -5.49
CA VAL A 226 -17.68 -5.15 -4.25
C VAL A 226 -18.90 -6.06 -4.21
N ASN A 227 -18.82 -7.14 -4.97
CA ASN A 227 -19.76 -8.24 -4.99
C ASN A 227 -18.90 -9.49 -5.12
N SER A 228 -18.65 -10.15 -3.99
CA SER A 228 -17.83 -11.34 -3.97
C SER A 228 -18.61 -12.49 -3.34
N ASP A 229 -18.32 -13.69 -3.83
CA ASP A 229 -18.99 -14.93 -3.42
C ASP A 229 -18.68 -15.31 -1.96
N THR A 230 -17.70 -14.63 -1.32
CA THR A 230 -17.21 -14.94 0.03
C THR A 230 -16.87 -13.65 0.80
N PRO A 231 -17.28 -13.49 2.06
CA PRO A 231 -16.98 -12.29 2.87
C PRO A 231 -15.51 -11.86 2.93
N GLU A 232 -14.55 -12.79 2.88
CA GLU A 232 -13.11 -12.51 2.92
C GLU A 232 -12.65 -11.74 1.68
N ASN A 233 -13.21 -12.08 0.51
CA ASN A 233 -12.93 -11.36 -0.73
C ASN A 233 -13.52 -9.94 -0.69
N THR A 234 -14.68 -9.76 -0.06
CA THR A 234 -15.28 -8.45 0.18
C THR A 234 -14.35 -7.57 1.01
N VAL A 235 -13.74 -8.10 2.08
CA VAL A 235 -12.72 -7.38 2.88
C VAL A 235 -11.52 -6.97 2.03
N ILE A 236 -10.99 -7.89 1.21
CA ILE A 236 -9.85 -7.62 0.33
C ILE A 236 -10.18 -6.45 -0.62
N GLN A 237 -11.37 -6.45 -1.20
CA GLN A 237 -11.83 -5.41 -2.10
C GLN A 237 -11.96 -4.06 -1.40
N TYR A 238 -12.59 -4.02 -0.23
CA TYR A 238 -12.68 -2.78 0.55
C TYR A 238 -11.30 -2.25 0.98
N LYS A 239 -10.37 -3.12 1.39
CA LYS A 239 -8.98 -2.73 1.68
C LYS A 239 -8.30 -2.10 0.46
N MET A 240 -8.54 -2.65 -0.73
CA MET A 240 -8.05 -2.06 -1.99
C MET A 240 -8.61 -0.68 -2.25
N VAL A 241 -9.94 -0.51 -2.11
CA VAL A 241 -10.58 0.78 -2.36
C VAL A 241 -10.12 1.82 -1.33
N CYS A 242 -10.07 1.46 -0.05
CA CYS A 242 -9.57 2.32 1.02
C CYS A 242 -8.15 2.82 0.73
N LYS A 243 -7.23 1.90 0.41
CA LYS A 243 -5.84 2.25 0.10
C LYS A 243 -5.74 3.13 -1.15
N TYR A 244 -6.51 2.82 -2.19
CA TYR A 244 -6.56 3.63 -3.40
C TYR A 244 -7.06 5.06 -3.12
N ALA A 245 -8.19 5.20 -2.41
CA ALA A 245 -8.78 6.49 -2.08
C ALA A 245 -7.82 7.35 -1.25
N ARG A 246 -7.17 6.76 -0.24
CA ARG A 246 -6.15 7.43 0.58
C ARG A 246 -4.96 7.88 -0.26
N LEU A 247 -4.44 7.05 -1.15
CA LEU A 247 -3.33 7.42 -2.03
C LEU A 247 -3.69 8.53 -3.03
N VAL A 248 -4.91 8.51 -3.59
CA VAL A 248 -5.39 9.63 -4.40
C VAL A 248 -5.39 10.90 -3.55
N TYR A 249 -5.92 10.86 -2.34
CA TYR A 249 -5.94 12.04 -1.48
C TYR A 249 -4.51 12.51 -1.13
N ASP A 250 -3.62 11.60 -0.73
CA ASP A 250 -2.27 11.95 -0.26
C ASP A 250 -1.38 12.49 -1.38
N CYS A 251 -1.51 11.93 -2.58
CA CYS A 251 -0.60 12.24 -3.69
C CYS A 251 -1.22 13.20 -4.70
N GLN A 252 -2.52 13.12 -4.98
CA GLN A 252 -3.16 13.82 -6.11
C GLN A 252 -3.89 15.10 -5.71
N LEU A 253 -4.02 15.41 -4.43
CA LEU A 253 -4.82 16.56 -3.96
C LEU A 253 -4.40 17.89 -4.60
N ASP A 254 -3.10 18.17 -4.67
CA ASP A 254 -2.63 19.43 -5.24
C ASP A 254 -2.82 19.48 -6.76
N CYS A 255 -2.69 18.34 -7.44
CA CYS A 255 -2.98 18.23 -8.87
C CYS A 255 -4.47 18.42 -9.17
N ILE A 256 -5.34 17.89 -8.30
CA ILE A 256 -6.79 18.07 -8.37
C ILE A 256 -7.15 19.55 -8.21
N ARG A 257 -6.50 20.23 -7.27
CA ARG A 257 -6.68 21.66 -7.02
C ARG A 257 -6.26 22.53 -8.21
N SER A 258 -5.14 22.20 -8.85
CA SER A 258 -4.59 23.01 -9.95
C SER A 258 -5.28 22.80 -11.29
N ASN A 259 -5.92 21.65 -11.52
CA ASN A 259 -6.45 21.24 -12.84
C ASN A 259 -7.91 21.66 -13.12
N TYR A 260 -8.48 22.55 -12.32
CA TYR A 260 -9.86 22.99 -12.50
C TYR A 260 -9.95 24.45 -12.98
N GLY A 261 -10.33 24.61 -14.24
CA GLY A 261 -10.64 25.90 -14.87
C GLY A 261 -11.76 25.82 -15.91
N GLY A 262 -12.60 24.77 -15.84
CA GLY A 262 -13.64 24.48 -16.83
C GLY A 262 -15.04 24.92 -16.38
N PHE A 263 -15.79 25.55 -17.29
CA PHE A 263 -17.05 26.28 -17.07
C PHE A 263 -18.30 25.45 -16.69
N LEU A 264 -18.20 24.12 -16.54
CA LEU A 264 -19.39 23.21 -16.46
C LEU A 264 -19.27 22.10 -15.40
N SER A 265 -18.40 22.25 -14.40
CA SER A 265 -18.12 21.18 -13.44
C SER A 265 -18.22 21.74 -12.01
N PRO A 266 -18.71 20.95 -11.02
CA PRO A 266 -18.83 21.40 -9.61
C PRO A 266 -17.54 22.05 -9.13
N SER A 267 -17.61 22.95 -8.14
CA SER A 267 -16.43 23.67 -7.70
C SER A 267 -15.31 22.69 -7.31
N THR A 268 -14.05 23.10 -7.45
CA THR A 268 -12.89 22.28 -7.07
C THR A 268 -13.00 21.80 -5.62
N GLU A 269 -13.57 22.65 -4.76
CA GLU A 269 -13.84 22.38 -3.35
C GLU A 269 -14.89 21.28 -3.18
N ASP A 270 -16.01 21.32 -3.92
CA ASP A 270 -17.03 20.26 -3.89
C ASP A 270 -16.44 18.91 -4.32
N THR A 271 -15.56 18.92 -5.33
CA THR A 271 -14.99 17.67 -5.84
C THR A 271 -13.96 17.06 -4.88
N VAL A 272 -13.17 17.89 -4.21
CA VAL A 272 -12.27 17.46 -3.13
C VAL A 272 -13.07 16.94 -1.93
N LEU A 273 -14.16 17.63 -1.56
CA LEU A 273 -15.07 17.20 -0.50
C LEU A 273 -15.74 15.86 -0.82
N MET A 274 -16.16 15.64 -2.07
CA MET A 274 -16.68 14.35 -2.53
C MET A 274 -15.63 13.25 -2.40
N LEU A 275 -14.38 13.50 -2.79
CA LEU A 275 -13.30 12.50 -2.67
C LEU A 275 -13.00 12.19 -1.20
N TRP A 276 -12.96 13.21 -0.36
CA TRP A 276 -12.80 13.08 1.07
C TRP A 276 -13.93 12.26 1.69
N SER A 277 -15.19 12.58 1.36
CA SER A 277 -16.36 11.84 1.83
C SER A 277 -16.35 10.39 1.34
N ALA A 278 -16.01 10.15 0.08
CA ALA A 278 -15.92 8.79 -0.46
C ALA A 278 -14.85 7.96 0.27
N THR A 279 -13.71 8.57 0.59
CA THR A 279 -12.63 7.92 1.37
C THR A 279 -13.13 7.48 2.74
N CYS A 280 -13.88 8.35 3.44
CA CYS A 280 -14.45 8.05 4.76
C CYS A 280 -15.53 6.97 4.68
N THR A 281 -16.46 7.07 3.72
CA THR A 281 -17.52 6.09 3.52
C THR A 281 -16.94 4.70 3.21
N THR A 282 -15.94 4.60 2.33
CA THR A 282 -15.30 3.31 2.04
C THR A 282 -14.65 2.69 3.28
N ALA A 283 -14.02 3.49 4.15
CA ALA A 283 -13.46 2.99 5.39
C ALA A 283 -14.53 2.57 6.41
N ALA A 284 -15.63 3.32 6.51
CA ALA A 284 -16.77 2.96 7.35
C ALA A 284 -17.39 1.62 6.91
N ASP A 285 -17.53 1.40 5.60
CA ASP A 285 -18.03 0.15 5.04
C ASP A 285 -17.05 -1.01 5.32
N LEU A 286 -15.73 -0.78 5.21
CA LEU A 286 -14.73 -1.80 5.58
C LEU A 286 -14.86 -2.20 7.06
N VAL A 287 -14.99 -1.22 7.97
CA VAL A 287 -15.21 -1.48 9.40
C VAL A 287 -16.47 -2.30 9.61
N GLU A 288 -17.55 -1.94 8.92
CA GLU A 288 -18.81 -2.67 9.00
C GLU A 288 -18.68 -4.12 8.56
N VAL A 289 -18.03 -4.39 7.42
CA VAL A 289 -17.81 -5.76 6.93
C VAL A 289 -16.94 -6.56 7.90
N LEU A 290 -15.90 -5.97 8.47
CA LEU A 290 -15.04 -6.63 9.46
C LEU A 290 -15.81 -6.99 10.73
N CYS A 291 -16.67 -6.10 11.23
CA CYS A 291 -17.55 -6.38 12.37
C CYS A 291 -18.57 -7.50 12.06
N HIS A 292 -19.19 -7.47 10.88
CA HIS A 292 -20.10 -8.55 10.46
C HIS A 292 -19.38 -9.91 10.40
N LEU A 293 -18.16 -9.93 9.87
CA LEU A 293 -17.33 -11.14 9.82
C LEU A 293 -16.90 -11.64 11.20
N ALA A 294 -16.66 -10.74 12.14
CA ALA A 294 -16.38 -11.09 13.53
C ALA A 294 -17.59 -11.68 14.27
N GLY A 295 -18.79 -11.63 13.67
CA GLY A 295 -20.03 -12.16 14.24
C GLY A 295 -20.70 -11.22 15.24
N THR A 296 -20.31 -9.95 15.29
CA THR A 296 -20.74 -9.03 16.36
C THR A 296 -22.15 -8.50 16.18
N PHE A 297 -22.75 -8.64 15.00
CA PHE A 297 -24.15 -8.28 14.75
C PHE A 297 -25.03 -9.53 14.84
N GLY A 298 -25.29 -9.98 16.06
CA GLY A 298 -26.19 -11.10 16.35
C GLY A 298 -27.66 -10.67 16.34
N PRO A 299 -28.61 -11.63 16.36
CA PRO A 299 -30.05 -11.35 16.43
C PRO A 299 -30.49 -10.63 17.73
N LYS A 300 -29.62 -10.53 18.73
CA LYS A 300 -29.85 -9.85 20.01
C LYS A 300 -29.11 -8.51 20.16
N GLY A 301 -28.42 -8.05 19.12
CA GLY A 301 -27.62 -6.82 19.16
C GLY A 301 -26.12 -7.09 19.15
N LEU A 302 -25.35 -6.12 19.65
CA LEU A 302 -23.88 -6.16 19.63
C LEU A 302 -23.35 -7.11 20.71
N GLU A 303 -22.73 -8.22 20.30
CA GLU A 303 -22.14 -9.21 21.22
C GLU A 303 -20.62 -9.02 21.34
N VAL A 304 -20.07 -9.29 22.53
CA VAL A 304 -18.62 -9.25 22.78
C VAL A 304 -17.99 -10.46 22.09
N ALA A 305 -16.86 -10.24 21.40
CA ALA A 305 -16.18 -11.32 20.69
C ALA A 305 -15.48 -12.29 21.66
N ASP A 306 -15.85 -13.57 21.59
CA ASP A 306 -15.29 -14.63 22.44
C ASP A 306 -14.15 -15.42 21.76
N ALA A 307 -14.03 -15.35 20.43
CA ALA A 307 -13.07 -16.12 19.64
C ALA A 307 -11.85 -15.30 19.21
N SER A 308 -10.66 -15.91 19.22
CA SER A 308 -9.39 -15.27 18.83
C SER A 308 -9.43 -14.63 17.43
N ASP A 309 -10.09 -15.28 16.46
CA ASP A 309 -10.18 -14.79 15.08
C ASP A 309 -11.13 -13.58 14.99
N SER A 310 -12.25 -13.60 15.71
CA SER A 310 -13.16 -12.45 15.82
C SER A 310 -12.49 -11.24 16.46
N VAL A 311 -11.67 -11.46 17.51
CA VAL A 311 -10.91 -10.39 18.16
C VAL A 311 -9.89 -9.78 17.18
N ALA A 312 -9.20 -10.59 16.36
CA ALA A 312 -8.25 -10.07 15.38
C ALA A 312 -8.94 -9.20 14.30
N LEU A 313 -10.10 -9.63 13.81
CA LEU A 313 -10.91 -8.85 12.85
C LEU A 313 -11.38 -7.52 13.46
N LEU A 314 -11.80 -7.53 14.73
CA LEU A 314 -12.20 -6.31 15.44
C LEU A 314 -11.03 -5.38 15.74
N GLN A 315 -9.85 -5.90 16.07
CA GLN A 315 -8.64 -5.08 16.21
C GLN A 315 -8.27 -4.40 14.88
N GLU A 316 -8.42 -5.10 13.76
CA GLU A 316 -8.24 -4.50 12.44
C GLU A 316 -9.31 -3.43 12.15
N ALA A 317 -10.57 -3.70 12.47
CA ALA A 317 -11.66 -2.72 12.33
C ALA A 317 -11.41 -1.46 13.17
N ARG A 318 -10.92 -1.62 14.40
CA ARG A 318 -10.56 -0.53 15.31
C ARG A 318 -9.47 0.33 14.69
N LYS A 319 -8.41 -0.32 14.20
CA LYS A 319 -7.30 0.35 13.54
C LYS A 319 -7.76 1.16 12.32
N VAL A 320 -8.61 0.59 11.47
CA VAL A 320 -9.17 1.31 10.30
C VAL A 320 -9.96 2.55 10.74
N ALA A 321 -10.80 2.42 11.77
CA ALA A 321 -11.59 3.53 12.29
C ALA A 321 -10.71 4.64 12.89
N GLU A 322 -9.75 4.28 13.74
CA GLU A 322 -8.82 5.21 14.38
C GLU A 322 -7.91 5.92 13.38
N GLU A 323 -7.38 5.21 12.39
CA GLU A 323 -6.60 5.82 11.31
C GLU A 323 -7.42 6.83 10.51
N MET A 324 -8.70 6.55 10.27
CA MET A 324 -9.58 7.47 9.57
C MET A 324 -9.95 8.67 10.45
N ILE A 325 -10.15 8.49 11.76
CA ILE A 325 -10.34 9.61 12.70
C ILE A 325 -9.11 10.51 12.72
N SER A 326 -7.89 9.94 12.74
CA SER A 326 -6.65 10.72 12.60
C SER A 326 -6.62 11.48 11.27
N PHE A 327 -6.95 10.82 10.16
CA PHE A 327 -7.04 11.45 8.85
C PHE A 327 -8.03 12.64 8.83
N LEU A 328 -9.18 12.50 9.49
CA LEU A 328 -10.19 13.55 9.63
C LEU A 328 -9.68 14.75 10.45
N SER A 329 -8.82 14.50 11.45
CA SER A 329 -8.24 15.53 12.32
C SER A 329 -7.02 16.23 11.71
N ASP A 330 -6.12 15.46 11.08
CA ASP A 330 -4.82 15.93 10.58
C ASP A 330 -4.91 16.70 9.26
N LYS A 331 -6.04 16.58 8.55
CA LYS A 331 -6.22 17.18 7.22
C LYS A 331 -7.32 18.25 7.23
N PRO A 332 -7.04 19.43 7.81
CA PRO A 332 -8.04 20.42 8.18
C PRO A 332 -8.68 21.18 7.03
N TYR A 333 -8.23 21.02 5.78
CA TYR A 333 -8.70 21.88 4.66
C TYR A 333 -10.23 21.83 4.45
N CYS A 334 -10.90 20.79 4.96
CA CYS A 334 -12.35 20.77 5.10
C CYS A 334 -12.85 20.51 6.54
N ALA A 335 -11.95 20.24 7.50
CA ALA A 335 -12.33 19.67 8.80
C ALA A 335 -12.30 20.66 9.98
N GLN A 336 -11.83 21.89 9.78
CA GLN A 336 -11.97 22.96 10.78
C GLN A 336 -13.32 23.67 10.61
N GLU A 337 -14.31 23.07 11.27
CA GLU A 337 -15.71 23.50 11.36
C GLU A 337 -15.87 25.01 11.62
N GLU A 338 -14.98 25.58 12.43
CA GLU A 338 -15.00 27.00 12.84
C GLU A 338 -14.55 27.97 11.74
N SER A 339 -13.77 27.51 10.76
CA SER A 339 -13.27 28.35 9.65
C SER A 339 -14.17 28.35 8.41
N MET A 340 -15.18 27.47 8.37
CA MET A 340 -16.04 27.31 7.20
C MET A 340 -17.28 28.19 7.32
N THR A 341 -17.52 29.06 6.35
CA THR A 341 -18.67 29.98 6.33
C THR A 341 -19.92 29.39 5.66
N SER A 342 -19.84 28.18 5.10
CA SER A 342 -20.92 27.56 4.31
C SER A 342 -21.39 26.23 4.91
N ASP A 343 -22.68 26.16 5.23
CA ASP A 343 -23.37 24.95 5.70
C ASP A 343 -23.20 23.76 4.73
N ALA A 344 -23.05 24.04 3.43
CA ALA A 344 -22.88 23.03 2.38
C ALA A 344 -21.61 22.16 2.58
N VAL A 345 -20.59 22.68 3.27
CA VAL A 345 -19.35 21.94 3.57
C VAL A 345 -19.33 21.42 5.01
N GLN A 346 -19.84 22.19 5.97
CA GLN A 346 -19.88 21.79 7.37
C GLN A 346 -20.71 20.52 7.61
N ILE A 347 -21.87 20.40 6.95
CA ILE A 347 -22.79 19.27 7.16
C ILE A 347 -22.16 17.93 6.74
N PRO A 348 -21.60 17.77 5.52
CA PRO A 348 -20.92 16.53 5.13
C PRO A 348 -19.75 16.18 6.04
N VAL A 349 -19.01 17.18 6.53
CA VAL A 349 -17.84 16.97 7.39
C VAL A 349 -18.27 16.45 8.76
N ARG A 350 -19.24 17.11 9.42
CA ARG A 350 -19.83 16.64 10.67
C ARG A 350 -20.37 15.21 10.53
N LYS A 351 -21.07 14.92 9.42
CA LYS A 351 -21.61 13.59 9.13
C LYS A 351 -20.52 12.52 9.07
N GLN A 352 -19.38 12.78 8.43
CA GLN A 352 -18.29 11.80 8.36
C GLN A 352 -17.55 11.64 9.69
N LYS A 353 -17.35 12.73 10.45
CA LYS A 353 -16.79 12.65 11.82
C LYS A 353 -17.69 11.87 12.76
N PHE A 354 -19.00 12.12 12.71
CA PHE A 354 -20.00 11.31 13.41
C PHE A 354 -19.88 9.85 13.01
N LEU A 355 -19.92 9.54 11.71
CA LEU A 355 -19.91 8.17 11.19
C LEU A 355 -18.69 7.39 11.69
N MET A 356 -17.48 7.93 11.54
CA MET A 356 -16.26 7.22 11.94
C MET A 356 -16.14 7.05 13.45
N SER A 357 -16.47 8.08 14.23
CA SER A 357 -16.48 8.00 15.70
C SER A 357 -17.51 6.98 16.18
N PHE A 358 -18.69 6.96 15.56
CA PHE A 358 -19.71 5.99 15.87
C PHE A 358 -19.29 4.56 15.51
N LYS A 359 -18.67 4.33 14.34
CA LYS A 359 -18.11 3.02 13.99
C LYS A 359 -17.02 2.58 14.97
N ALA A 360 -16.14 3.48 15.40
CA ALA A 360 -15.11 3.19 16.42
C ALA A 360 -15.74 2.78 17.77
N HIS A 361 -16.83 3.44 18.18
CA HIS A 361 -17.60 3.05 19.37
C HIS A 361 -18.11 1.60 19.27
N ILE A 362 -18.64 1.20 18.10
CA ILE A 362 -19.21 -0.14 17.90
C ILE A 362 -18.10 -1.16 18.08
N VAL A 363 -16.97 -0.93 17.43
CA VAL A 363 -15.84 -1.86 17.50
C VAL A 363 -15.31 -1.96 18.94
N CYS A 364 -15.15 -0.85 19.65
CA CYS A 364 -14.64 -0.87 21.02
C CYS A 364 -15.61 -1.60 21.98
N LYS A 365 -16.93 -1.40 21.82
CA LYS A 365 -17.94 -2.13 22.59
C LYS A 365 -17.85 -3.63 22.31
N ALA A 366 -17.73 -4.03 21.05
CA ALA A 366 -17.60 -5.44 20.67
C ALA A 366 -16.28 -6.10 21.16
N LEU A 367 -15.23 -5.31 21.35
CA LEU A 367 -13.98 -5.74 21.99
C LEU A 367 -14.05 -5.79 23.52
N GLY A 368 -15.15 -5.35 24.14
CA GLY A 368 -15.28 -5.23 25.60
C GLY A 368 -14.56 -4.01 26.20
N ASP A 369 -14.02 -3.10 25.38
CA ASP A 369 -13.38 -1.85 25.82
C ASP A 369 -14.42 -0.75 26.00
N VAL A 370 -15.19 -0.86 27.10
CA VAL A 370 -16.32 0.04 27.42
C VAL A 370 -15.86 1.48 27.60
N ASP A 371 -14.68 1.70 28.20
CA ASP A 371 -14.12 3.05 28.41
C ASP A 371 -13.81 3.74 27.07
N ALA A 372 -13.17 3.05 26.13
CA ALA A 372 -12.93 3.61 24.80
C ALA A 372 -14.24 3.80 24.02
N ALA A 373 -15.19 2.85 24.12
CA ALA A 373 -16.50 2.96 23.46
C ALA A 373 -17.26 4.22 23.91
N ILE A 374 -17.24 4.53 25.22
CA ILE A 374 -17.80 5.77 25.76
C ILE A 374 -17.12 6.99 25.15
N GLY A 375 -15.77 7.01 25.13
CA GLY A 375 -15.01 8.14 24.59
C GLY A 375 -15.33 8.44 23.13
N TYR A 376 -15.40 7.42 22.27
CA TYR A 376 -15.76 7.59 20.85
C TYR A 376 -17.22 7.99 20.65
N LEU A 377 -18.12 7.50 21.50
CA LEU A 377 -19.54 7.88 21.42
C LEU A 377 -19.77 9.33 21.88
N GLU A 378 -19.07 9.78 22.92
CA GLU A 378 -19.06 11.19 23.34
C GLU A 378 -18.52 12.09 22.22
N ASP A 379 -17.49 11.65 21.50
CA ASP A 379 -16.97 12.40 20.36
C ASP A 379 -17.97 12.44 19.19
N ALA A 380 -18.63 11.31 18.88
CA ALA A 380 -19.68 11.27 17.86
C ALA A 380 -20.83 12.25 18.17
N ILE A 381 -21.28 12.34 19.42
CA ILE A 381 -22.38 13.22 19.84
C ILE A 381 -22.10 14.70 19.54
N LYS A 382 -20.84 15.15 19.58
CA LYS A 382 -20.48 16.54 19.24
C LYS A 382 -20.90 16.93 17.83
N TYR A 383 -20.96 15.96 16.92
CA TYR A 383 -21.25 16.15 15.50
C TYR A 383 -22.66 15.73 15.09
N TYR A 384 -23.48 15.30 16.06
CA TYR A 384 -24.83 14.80 15.81
C TYR A 384 -25.79 15.95 15.49
N SER A 385 -26.42 15.91 14.32
CA SER A 385 -27.38 16.93 13.88
C SER A 385 -28.60 16.34 13.17
N GLU A 386 -29.17 15.24 13.69
CA GLU A 386 -30.27 14.41 13.11
C GLU A 386 -29.77 13.12 12.39
N SER A 387 -29.33 12.12 13.16
CA SER A 387 -29.15 10.73 12.67
C SER A 387 -30.29 9.85 13.20
N PRO A 388 -30.74 8.81 12.47
CA PRO A 388 -31.83 7.92 12.91
C PRO A 388 -31.49 7.11 14.17
N GLU A 389 -30.20 6.94 14.49
CA GLU A 389 -29.76 6.32 15.74
C GLU A 389 -29.53 7.41 16.78
N ASN A 390 -30.12 7.29 17.98
CA ASN A 390 -29.94 8.26 19.06
C ASN A 390 -28.66 7.92 19.87
N PRO A 391 -27.50 8.56 19.60
CA PRO A 391 -26.25 8.24 20.27
C PRO A 391 -26.28 8.60 21.77
N VAL A 392 -27.16 9.52 22.19
CA VAL A 392 -27.31 9.95 23.58
C VAL A 392 -27.88 8.82 24.42
N GLU A 393 -28.88 8.10 23.91
CA GLU A 393 -29.48 6.94 24.58
C GLU A 393 -28.46 5.80 24.74
N LYS A 394 -27.73 5.46 23.66
CA LYS A 394 -26.65 4.47 23.70
C LYS A 394 -25.53 4.84 24.69
N LEU A 395 -25.25 6.13 24.88
CA LEU A 395 -24.27 6.60 25.86
C LEU A 395 -24.74 6.37 27.29
N HIS A 396 -26.03 6.58 27.57
CA HIS A 396 -26.61 6.28 28.88
C HIS A 396 -26.55 4.78 29.19
N GLU A 397 -26.86 3.92 28.22
CA GLU A 397 -26.75 2.46 28.35
C GLU A 397 -25.31 2.03 28.67
N LEU A 398 -24.32 2.50 27.89
CA LEU A 398 -22.90 2.20 28.11
C LEU A 398 -22.37 2.69 29.46
N LYS A 399 -22.79 3.88 29.90
CA LYS A 399 -22.42 4.39 31.23
C LYS A 399 -23.02 3.57 32.36
N ALA A 400 -24.20 2.99 32.16
CA ALA A 400 -24.80 2.06 33.12
C ALA A 400 -24.04 0.72 33.16
N GLU A 401 -23.61 0.19 32.01
CA GLU A 401 -22.76 -1.01 31.90
C GLU A 401 -21.38 -0.82 32.60
N ARG A 402 -20.79 0.39 32.51
CA ARG A 402 -19.54 0.72 33.22
C ARG A 402 -19.68 0.62 34.75
N GLY A 403 -20.86 0.93 35.29
CA GLY A 403 -21.13 0.93 36.73
C GLY A 403 -21.25 -0.47 37.35
N THR A 404 -21.31 -1.54 36.53
CA THR A 404 -21.56 -2.92 36.99
C THR A 404 -20.37 -3.87 36.79
N GLY A 405 -19.26 -3.43 36.17
CA GLY A 405 -18.08 -4.24 35.87
C GLY A 405 -16.92 -4.11 36.87
N ASN A 406 -16.39 -5.25 37.34
CA ASN A 406 -15.26 -5.36 38.27
C ASN A 406 -13.99 -4.63 37.79
N GLU A 407 -13.37 -3.89 38.71
CA GLU A 407 -12.10 -3.19 38.54
C GLU A 407 -10.94 -4.19 38.29
N GLY A 408 -10.42 -4.24 37.06
CA GLY A 408 -9.32 -5.12 36.67
C GLY A 408 -8.50 -4.60 35.47
N SER A 409 -7.65 -3.59 35.73
CA SER A 409 -6.40 -3.22 35.02
C SER A 409 -6.33 -3.07 33.47
N VAL A 410 -6.41 -1.80 33.00
CA VAL A 410 -5.48 -1.00 32.12
C VAL A 410 -5.13 -1.52 30.69
N PRO A 411 -5.11 -0.67 29.62
CA PRO A 411 -4.62 0.72 29.61
C PRO A 411 -5.59 1.83 29.19
N ARG A 412 -5.52 2.91 29.98
CA ARG A 412 -5.96 4.27 29.65
C ARG A 412 -5.41 4.68 28.28
N VAL A 413 -6.30 4.95 27.33
CA VAL A 413 -5.98 5.73 26.15
C VAL A 413 -5.94 7.23 26.50
N VAL A 414 -4.96 7.89 25.92
CA VAL A 414 -4.63 9.32 25.99
C VAL A 414 -5.86 10.15 25.63
N ARG A 415 -6.25 11.07 26.53
CA ARG A 415 -7.21 12.13 26.20
C ARG A 415 -6.64 12.94 25.04
N TRP A 416 -7.35 12.96 23.92
CA TRP A 416 -7.14 13.94 22.87
C TRP A 416 -7.61 15.29 23.41
N THR A 417 -6.66 16.13 23.83
CA THR A 417 -6.94 17.55 24.04
C THR A 417 -7.00 18.22 22.68
N SER A 418 -8.15 18.84 22.40
CA SER A 418 -8.44 19.73 21.28
C SER A 418 -7.37 20.78 21.03
#